data_AF-A0A971A2Z0-F1
#
_entry.id   AF-A0A971A2Z0-F1
#
_cell.length_a   1.000
_cell.length_b   1.000
_cell.length_c   1.000
_cell.angle_alpha   90.00
_cell.angle_beta   90.00
_cell.angle_gamma   90.00
#
_symmetry.space_group_name_H-M   'P 1'
#
loop_
_entity.id
_entity.type
_entity.pdbx_description
1 polymer ?
#
loop_
_entity_poly.entity_id
_entity_poly.type
_entity_poly.pdbx_seq_one_letter_code
_entity_poly.pdbx_strand_id
1 'polypeptide(L)'
;SYEYLAILDADISLPCDYYETVIARFQEDPRLGIGSGIYDNVVAGRRQAVLHDRHSTPKAIMVFRRACFEEIGGLLPLAWGGEDTCACVMARMKGWKAWSFPDITVLHHRPTGTGNAKSVLQARFKQGLADSGVGSHPLFVLAKALRRCVREQPYLIGGFLRLAGFVYGSLRRRHRDVPVDVVRSLRREQLHRLLNGNRIPDAYPVGGHSS
;
A
#
# COMPACT_ATOMS: atom_id res chain seq x y z
N SER A 1 -1.65 27.95 -8.55
CA SER A 1 -1.06 26.61 -8.84
C SER A 1 -0.85 25.89 -7.52
N TYR A 2 -0.95 24.56 -7.47
CA TYR A 2 -0.73 23.74 -6.25
C TYR A 2 0.57 22.94 -6.35
N GLU A 3 1.22 22.67 -5.21
CA GLU A 3 2.45 21.85 -5.12
C GLU A 3 2.16 20.40 -4.66
N TYR A 4 1.08 20.20 -3.91
CA TYR A 4 0.70 18.90 -3.36
C TYR A 4 -0.68 18.47 -3.84
N LEU A 5 -0.89 17.16 -3.96
CA LEU A 5 -2.16 16.52 -4.30
C LEU A 5 -2.52 15.55 -3.18
N ALA A 6 -3.76 15.59 -2.69
CA ALA A 6 -4.22 14.68 -1.65
C ALA A 6 -5.40 13.84 -2.13
N ILE A 7 -5.37 12.56 -1.79
CA ILE A 7 -6.50 11.64 -1.88
C ILE A 7 -7.07 11.51 -0.47
N LEU A 8 -8.38 11.71 -0.35
CA LEU A 8 -9.11 11.57 0.90
C LEU A 8 -10.40 10.78 0.65
N ASP A 9 -10.52 9.63 1.28
CA ASP A 9 -11.78 8.88 1.29
C ASP A 9 -12.81 9.58 2.20
N ALA A 10 -14.09 9.56 1.80
CA ALA A 10 -15.16 10.29 2.49
C ALA A 10 -15.52 9.71 3.88
N ASP A 11 -15.03 8.52 4.23
CA ASP A 11 -15.24 7.85 5.52
C ASP A 11 -14.05 8.00 6.48
N ILE A 12 -13.18 8.98 6.22
CA ILE A 12 -12.05 9.35 7.07
C ILE A 12 -12.36 10.61 7.89
N SER A 13 -12.04 10.59 9.18
CA SER A 13 -11.93 11.81 9.99
C SER A 13 -10.47 12.15 10.25
N LEU A 14 -10.08 13.35 9.83
CA LEU A 14 -8.75 13.89 10.01
C LEU A 14 -8.66 14.71 11.31
N PRO A 15 -7.52 14.65 12.01
CA PRO A 15 -7.10 15.72 12.93
C PRO A 15 -7.11 17.09 12.23
N CYS A 16 -7.36 18.16 12.97
CA CYS A 16 -7.40 19.52 12.41
C CYS A 16 -6.06 19.97 11.80
N ASP A 17 -4.95 19.41 12.30
CA ASP A 17 -3.57 19.69 11.93
C ASP A 17 -2.97 18.64 10.97
N TYR A 18 -3.80 17.72 10.43
CA TYR A 18 -3.30 16.59 9.65
C TYR A 18 -2.47 17.02 8.44
N TYR A 19 -3.03 17.88 7.58
CA TYR A 19 -2.33 18.31 6.37
C TYR A 19 -1.16 19.23 6.67
N GLU A 20 -1.25 20.06 7.71
CA GLU A 20 -0.14 20.89 8.18
C GLU A 20 1.06 20.00 8.56
N THR A 21 0.82 18.98 9.39
CA THR A 21 1.86 18.04 9.84
C THR A 21 2.42 17.23 8.68
N VAL A 22 1.57 16.74 7.77
CA VAL A 22 2.03 15.98 6.61
C VAL A 22 2.85 16.86 5.66
N ILE A 23 2.39 18.08 5.36
CA ILE A 23 3.11 19.01 4.47
C ILE A 23 4.46 19.42 5.08
N ALA A 24 4.56 19.60 6.39
CA ALA A 24 5.83 19.86 7.06
C ALA A 24 6.87 18.76 6.74
N ARG A 25 6.47 17.48 6.71
CA ARG A 25 7.36 16.36 6.32
C ARG A 25 7.82 16.44 4.86
N PHE A 26 6.98 16.96 3.96
CA PHE A 26 7.38 17.22 2.57
C PHE A 26 8.35 18.40 2.47
N GLN A 27 8.20 19.41 3.30
CA GLN A 27 9.10 20.57 3.32
C GLN A 27 10.47 20.21 3.89
N GLU A 28 10.52 19.35 4.90
CA GLU A 28 11.77 18.85 5.49
C GLU A 28 12.57 17.95 4.54
N ASP A 29 11.90 17.17 3.69
CA ASP A 29 12.55 16.26 2.76
C ASP A 29 12.09 16.49 1.32
N PRO A 30 12.89 17.22 0.51
CA PRO A 30 12.60 17.45 -0.90
C PRO A 30 12.46 16.15 -1.71
N ARG A 31 13.02 15.02 -1.25
CA ARG A 31 12.88 13.72 -1.91
C ARG A 31 11.61 12.98 -1.52
N LEU A 32 10.82 13.45 -0.55
CA LEU A 32 9.51 12.88 -0.25
C LEU A 32 8.55 13.17 -1.41
N GLY A 33 8.20 12.12 -2.15
CA GLY A 33 7.28 12.16 -3.29
C GLY A 33 5.87 11.72 -2.92
N ILE A 34 5.77 10.73 -2.02
CA ILE A 34 4.48 10.22 -1.51
C ILE A 34 4.56 10.10 0.01
N GLY A 35 3.54 10.58 0.70
CA GLY A 35 3.49 10.63 2.16
C GLY A 35 2.07 10.45 2.67
N SER A 36 1.92 9.85 3.84
CA SER A 36 0.63 9.79 4.53
C SER A 36 0.80 9.52 6.02
N GLY A 37 -0.22 9.80 6.82
CA GLY A 37 -0.35 9.17 8.12
C GLY A 37 -0.71 7.68 8.02
N ILE A 38 -1.16 7.15 9.15
CA ILE A 38 -1.79 5.85 9.31
C ILE A 38 -3.25 6.01 9.75
N TYR A 39 -4.02 4.94 9.80
CA TYR A 39 -5.41 4.98 10.26
C TYR A 39 -5.71 3.89 11.30
N ASP A 40 -6.50 4.26 12.30
CA ASP A 40 -7.19 3.32 13.17
C ASP A 40 -8.62 3.10 12.66
N ASN A 41 -9.12 1.88 12.77
CA ASN A 41 -10.53 1.61 12.49
C ASN A 41 -11.41 2.01 13.66
N VAL A 42 -12.61 2.50 13.38
CA VAL A 42 -13.67 2.63 14.37
C VAL A 42 -14.60 1.42 14.25
N VAL A 43 -14.56 0.53 15.24
CA VAL A 43 -15.41 -0.68 15.29
C VAL A 43 -16.28 -0.60 16.53
N ALA A 44 -17.60 -0.55 16.35
CA ALA A 44 -18.58 -0.38 17.44
C ALA A 44 -18.23 0.81 18.38
N GLY A 45 -17.80 1.93 17.79
CA GLY A 45 -17.42 3.15 18.52
C GLY A 45 -16.05 3.12 19.20
N ARG A 46 -15.28 2.02 19.07
CA ARG A 46 -13.93 1.89 19.64
C ARG A 46 -12.85 1.95 18.56
N ARG A 47 -11.73 2.59 18.89
CA ARG A 47 -10.54 2.61 18.04
C ARG A 47 -9.87 1.23 18.05
N GLN A 48 -9.53 0.73 16.88
CA GLN A 48 -8.78 -0.49 16.68
C GLN A 48 -7.59 -0.21 15.77
N ALA A 49 -6.38 -0.36 16.34
CA ALA A 49 -5.14 -0.21 15.60
C ALA A 49 -5.06 -1.21 14.45
N VAL A 50 -4.60 -0.74 13.29
CA VAL A 50 -4.38 -1.58 12.12
C VAL A 50 -2.90 -1.89 11.98
N LEU A 51 -2.56 -3.07 11.46
CA LEU A 51 -1.18 -3.40 11.15
C LEU A 51 -0.71 -2.53 9.97
N HIS A 52 0.21 -1.61 10.23
CA HIS A 52 0.75 -0.71 9.21
C HIS A 52 2.07 -1.21 8.62
N ASP A 53 2.25 -0.89 7.34
CA ASP A 53 3.49 -1.10 6.61
C ASP A 53 4.07 0.27 6.25
N ARG A 54 5.25 0.60 6.78
CA ARG A 54 5.92 1.87 6.48
C ARG A 54 6.21 2.07 4.98
N HIS A 55 6.29 0.98 4.21
CA HIS A 55 6.53 0.99 2.75
C HIS A 55 5.25 1.16 1.91
N SER A 56 4.08 1.11 2.55
CA SER A 56 2.77 1.22 1.91
C SER A 56 2.01 2.38 2.56
N THR A 57 1.83 3.46 1.83
CA THR A 57 0.99 4.57 2.27
C THR A 57 -0.47 4.25 1.99
N PRO A 58 -1.36 4.26 2.99
CA PRO A 58 -2.80 4.19 2.82
C PRO A 58 -3.34 5.04 1.66
N LYS A 59 -3.95 4.40 0.65
CA LYS A 59 -4.63 5.10 -0.46
C LYS A 59 -5.60 6.18 0.03
N ALA A 60 -6.37 5.87 1.07
CA ALA A 60 -7.46 6.69 1.62
C ALA A 60 -7.03 8.07 2.14
N ILE A 61 -5.73 8.29 2.38
CA ILE A 61 -5.17 9.53 2.95
C ILE A 61 -3.82 9.90 2.32
N MET A 62 -3.59 9.42 1.09
CA MET A 62 -2.32 9.54 0.40
C MET A 62 -2.10 10.96 -0.10
N VAL A 63 -0.92 11.53 0.18
CA VAL A 63 -0.49 12.83 -0.33
C VAL A 63 0.68 12.63 -1.28
N PHE A 64 0.67 13.37 -2.39
CA PHE A 64 1.73 13.40 -3.37
C PHE A 64 2.35 14.80 -3.44
N ARG A 65 3.66 14.84 -3.64
CA ARG A 65 4.28 15.98 -4.33
C ARG A 65 3.89 15.92 -5.79
N ARG A 66 3.40 17.03 -6.34
CA ARG A 66 2.89 17.12 -7.71
C ARG A 66 3.92 16.62 -8.74
N ALA A 67 5.18 17.03 -8.62
CA ALA A 67 6.25 16.59 -9.51
C ALA A 67 6.41 15.05 -9.52
N CYS A 68 6.36 14.40 -8.34
CA CYS A 68 6.40 12.95 -8.25
C CYS A 68 5.16 12.32 -8.91
N PHE A 69 3.96 12.87 -8.69
CA PHE A 69 2.72 12.35 -9.28
C PHE A 69 2.73 12.41 -10.82
N GLU A 70 3.21 13.52 -11.37
CA GLU A 70 3.35 13.71 -12.81
C GLU A 70 4.43 12.77 -13.39
N GLU A 71 5.56 12.60 -12.71
CA GLU A 71 6.67 11.76 -13.18
C GLU A 71 6.34 10.26 -13.18
N ILE A 72 5.54 9.78 -12.23
CA ILE A 72 5.06 8.38 -12.23
C ILE A 72 3.89 8.16 -13.20
N GLY A 73 3.34 9.21 -13.83
CA GLY A 73 2.21 9.12 -14.75
C GLY A 73 0.86 8.94 -14.05
N GLY A 74 0.73 9.36 -12.80
CA GLY A 74 -0.49 9.24 -11.99
C GLY A 74 -0.73 7.82 -11.43
N LEU A 75 -1.99 7.54 -11.07
CA LEU A 75 -2.39 6.23 -10.54
C LEU A 75 -2.77 5.26 -11.67
N LEU A 76 -2.15 4.09 -11.68
CA LEU A 76 -2.54 3.01 -12.60
C LEU A 76 -3.93 2.48 -12.24
N PRO A 77 -4.88 2.40 -13.18
CA PRO A 77 -6.21 1.83 -12.91
C PRO A 77 -6.10 0.31 -12.81
N LEU A 78 -6.31 -0.25 -11.62
CA LEU A 78 -6.20 -1.70 -11.38
C LEU A 78 -7.55 -2.32 -11.00
N ALA A 79 -7.96 -3.38 -11.72
CA ALA A 79 -9.27 -4.01 -11.53
C ALA A 79 -9.55 -4.56 -10.12
N TRP A 80 -8.49 -4.88 -9.36
CA TRP A 80 -8.60 -5.51 -8.04
C TRP A 80 -8.02 -4.64 -6.91
N GLY A 81 -7.59 -3.43 -7.21
CA GLY A 81 -6.86 -2.53 -6.30
C GLY A 81 -5.36 -2.82 -6.22
N GLY A 82 -4.65 -1.97 -5.47
CA GLY A 82 -3.20 -1.97 -5.32
C GLY A 82 -2.50 -0.81 -6.02
N GLU A 83 -3.27 0.20 -6.45
CA GLU A 83 -2.78 1.40 -7.11
C GLU A 83 -1.81 2.18 -6.21
N ASP A 84 -2.07 2.16 -4.91
CA ASP A 84 -1.20 2.73 -3.88
C ASP A 84 0.16 2.05 -3.83
N THR A 85 0.17 0.71 -3.85
CA THR A 85 1.40 -0.09 -3.88
C THR A 85 2.20 0.20 -5.15
N CYS A 86 1.54 0.24 -6.30
CA CYS A 86 2.20 0.56 -7.58
C CYS A 86 2.76 1.97 -7.58
N ALA A 87 2.01 2.97 -7.12
CA ALA A 87 2.47 4.36 -7.03
C ALA A 87 3.71 4.49 -6.12
N CYS A 88 3.69 3.86 -4.95
CA CYS A 88 4.84 3.80 -4.04
C CYS A 88 6.08 3.19 -4.70
N VAL A 89 5.95 2.06 -5.40
CA VAL A 89 7.08 1.40 -6.07
C VAL A 89 7.59 2.25 -7.22
N MET A 90 6.70 2.81 -8.05
CA MET A 90 7.07 3.67 -9.17
C MET A 90 7.79 4.93 -8.70
N ALA A 91 7.31 5.57 -7.62
CA ALA A 91 7.97 6.71 -7.01
C ALA A 91 9.41 6.34 -6.57
N ARG A 92 9.57 5.20 -5.88
CA ARG A 92 10.90 4.72 -5.47
C ARG A 92 11.82 4.35 -6.62
N MET A 93 11.28 3.81 -7.71
CA MET A 93 12.03 3.56 -8.95
C MET A 93 12.53 4.85 -9.60
N LYS A 94 11.85 5.98 -9.38
CA LYS A 94 12.25 7.32 -9.82
C LYS A 94 13.14 8.06 -8.80
N GLY A 95 13.53 7.40 -7.71
CA GLY A 95 14.39 7.99 -6.67
C GLY A 95 13.63 8.80 -5.60
N TRP A 96 12.30 8.86 -5.67
CA TRP A 96 11.49 9.48 -4.63
C TRP A 96 11.33 8.57 -3.41
N LYS A 97 11.14 9.20 -2.25
CA LYS A 97 10.72 8.56 -1.02
C LYS A 97 9.19 8.44 -0.98
N ALA A 98 8.70 7.30 -0.50
CA ALA A 98 7.28 7.00 -0.40
C ALA A 98 6.97 6.28 0.93
N TRP A 99 6.59 7.04 1.96
CA TRP A 99 6.55 6.57 3.36
C TRP A 99 5.27 6.94 4.10
N SER A 100 4.84 6.08 5.02
CA SER A 100 3.81 6.42 6.01
C SER A 100 4.42 6.79 7.37
N PHE A 101 3.79 7.75 8.05
CA PHE A 101 4.19 8.32 9.34
C PHE A 101 3.33 7.74 10.47
N PRO A 102 3.84 6.78 11.27
CA PRO A 102 3.03 6.12 12.30
C PRO A 102 2.63 7.01 13.47
N ASP A 103 3.29 8.16 13.61
CA ASP A 103 3.01 9.19 14.59
C ASP A 103 1.85 10.11 14.18
N ILE A 104 1.37 10.02 12.94
CA ILE A 104 0.23 10.78 12.42
C ILE A 104 -0.92 9.80 12.17
N THR A 105 -1.93 9.80 13.04
CA THR A 105 -3.04 8.83 12.99
C THR A 105 -4.38 9.49 12.70
N VAL A 106 -5.14 8.93 11.76
CA VAL A 106 -6.51 9.34 11.43
C VAL A 106 -7.52 8.27 11.84
N LEU A 107 -8.81 8.59 11.80
CA LEU A 107 -9.88 7.63 12.06
C LEU A 107 -10.57 7.19 10.77
N HIS A 108 -10.67 5.87 10.58
CA HIS A 108 -11.37 5.25 9.48
C HIS A 108 -12.69 4.65 9.98
N HIS A 109 -13.82 5.19 9.53
CA HIS A 109 -15.14 4.81 10.06
C HIS A 109 -15.69 3.50 9.50
N ARG A 110 -15.17 3.06 8.35
CA ARG A 110 -15.45 1.73 7.79
C ARG A 110 -14.34 0.73 8.13
N PRO A 111 -14.62 -0.52 8.53
CA PRO A 111 -13.57 -1.49 8.80
C PRO A 111 -12.68 -1.73 7.56
N THR A 112 -11.38 -1.43 7.66
CA THR A 112 -10.47 -1.57 6.52
C THR A 112 -10.37 -3.02 6.05
N GLY A 113 -10.23 -3.19 4.74
CA GLY A 113 -10.08 -4.52 4.16
C GLY A 113 -11.39 -5.28 4.01
N THR A 114 -12.55 -4.66 4.24
CA THR A 114 -13.86 -5.17 3.80
C THR A 114 -14.32 -4.56 2.47
N GLY A 115 -13.97 -3.30 2.15
CA GLY A 115 -14.34 -2.65 0.88
C GLY A 115 -15.82 -2.91 0.49
N ASN A 116 -16.10 -3.08 -0.80
CA ASN A 116 -17.42 -3.53 -1.30
C ASN A 116 -17.65 -5.05 -1.19
N ALA A 117 -16.89 -5.76 -0.33
CA ALA A 117 -17.12 -7.19 -0.12
C ALA A 117 -18.30 -7.38 0.84
N LYS A 118 -19.21 -8.30 0.49
CA LYS A 118 -20.36 -8.66 1.32
C LYS A 118 -19.96 -9.42 2.59
N SER A 119 -18.72 -9.90 2.68
CA SER A 119 -18.18 -10.60 3.84
C SER A 119 -16.66 -10.44 3.95
N VAL A 120 -16.13 -10.59 5.17
CA VAL A 120 -14.69 -10.61 5.46
C VAL A 120 -13.97 -11.67 4.60
N LEU A 121 -14.59 -12.84 4.41
CA LEU A 121 -14.06 -13.93 3.60
C LEU A 121 -13.87 -13.52 2.13
N GLN A 122 -14.89 -12.90 1.53
CA GLN A 122 -14.80 -12.39 0.16
C GLN A 122 -13.72 -11.31 0.06
N ALA A 123 -13.58 -10.48 1.09
CA ALA A 123 -12.56 -9.45 1.12
C ALA A 123 -11.14 -10.05 1.17
N ARG A 124 -10.93 -11.15 1.90
CA ARG A 124 -9.63 -11.87 1.91
C ARG A 124 -9.29 -12.46 0.55
N PHE A 125 -10.26 -13.07 -0.13
CA PHE A 125 -10.06 -13.57 -1.48
C PHE A 125 -9.70 -12.43 -2.46
N LYS A 126 -10.42 -11.30 -2.38
CA LYS A 126 -10.13 -10.10 -3.19
C LYS A 126 -8.74 -9.52 -2.91
N GLN A 127 -8.26 -9.54 -1.66
CA GLN A 127 -6.89 -9.15 -1.34
C GLN A 127 -5.85 -10.05 -2.03
N GLY A 128 -6.14 -11.34 -2.17
CA GLY A 128 -5.32 -12.27 -2.95
C GLY A 128 -5.30 -11.93 -4.45
N LEU A 129 -6.47 -11.60 -5.01
CA LEU A 129 -6.58 -11.12 -6.40
C LEU A 129 -5.77 -9.84 -6.62
N ALA A 130 -5.84 -8.90 -5.67
CA ALA A 130 -5.06 -7.66 -5.70
C ALA A 130 -3.55 -7.95 -5.68
N ASP A 131 -3.07 -8.79 -4.74
CA ASP A 131 -1.65 -9.19 -4.67
C ASP A 131 -1.18 -9.84 -5.99
N SER A 132 -2.05 -10.62 -6.66
CA SER A 132 -1.76 -11.24 -7.96
C SER A 132 -1.74 -10.22 -9.10
N GLY A 133 -2.70 -9.28 -9.10
CA GLY A 133 -2.83 -8.21 -10.09
C GLY A 133 -1.62 -7.28 -10.11
N VAL A 134 -1.14 -6.86 -8.93
CA VAL A 134 0.09 -6.05 -8.82
C VAL A 134 1.36 -6.84 -9.11
N GLY A 135 1.28 -8.17 -9.21
CA GLY A 135 2.42 -9.02 -9.52
C GLY A 135 3.31 -9.35 -8.31
N SER A 136 2.78 -9.36 -7.09
CA SER A 136 3.53 -9.67 -5.87
C SER A 136 4.30 -11.01 -5.95
N HIS A 137 5.41 -11.08 -5.22
CA HIS A 137 6.24 -12.27 -5.09
C HIS A 137 5.49 -13.36 -4.30
N PRO A 138 5.40 -14.61 -4.80
CA PRO A 138 4.67 -15.68 -4.13
C PRO A 138 5.11 -15.92 -2.68
N LEU A 139 6.42 -15.94 -2.41
CA LEU A 139 6.93 -16.10 -1.03
C LEU A 139 6.51 -14.96 -0.10
N PHE A 140 6.38 -13.74 -0.62
CA PHE A 140 5.94 -12.59 0.16
C PHE A 140 4.45 -12.68 0.50
N VAL A 141 3.62 -13.10 -0.47
CA VAL A 141 2.19 -13.36 -0.24
C VAL A 141 2.00 -14.50 0.74
N LEU A 142 2.80 -15.57 0.63
CA LEU A 142 2.80 -16.69 1.58
C LEU A 142 3.16 -16.23 3.00
N ALA A 143 4.25 -15.48 3.17
CA ALA A 143 4.64 -14.95 4.47
C ALA A 143 3.55 -14.02 5.06
N LYS A 144 2.93 -13.16 4.23
CA LYS A 144 1.79 -12.33 4.65
C LYS A 144 0.60 -13.16 5.09
N ALA A 145 0.24 -14.20 4.33
CA ALA A 145 -0.88 -15.08 4.65
C ALA A 145 -0.64 -15.83 5.97
N LEU A 146 0.55 -16.41 6.15
CA LEU A 146 0.95 -17.12 7.38
C LEU A 146 0.93 -16.20 8.60
N ARG A 147 1.52 -15.01 8.49
CA ARG A 147 1.50 -14.01 9.59
C ARG A 147 0.06 -13.67 10.00
N ARG A 148 -0.85 -13.58 9.03
CA ARG A 148 -2.23 -13.19 9.26
C ARG A 148 -3.09 -14.33 9.80
N CYS A 149 -2.80 -15.57 9.42
CA CYS A 149 -3.38 -16.77 10.03
C CYS A 149 -3.20 -16.79 11.56
N VAL A 150 -2.08 -16.24 12.06
CA VAL A 150 -1.73 -16.20 13.48
C VAL A 150 -2.24 -14.93 14.18
N ARG A 151 -2.40 -13.81 13.46
CA ARG A 151 -2.62 -12.49 14.07
C ARG A 151 -4.00 -11.88 13.86
N GLU A 152 -4.85 -12.42 12.99
CA GLU A 152 -6.14 -11.81 12.67
C GLU A 152 -7.29 -12.82 12.50
N GLN A 153 -8.46 -12.43 12.99
CA GLN A 153 -9.69 -13.21 12.80
C GLN A 153 -10.29 -13.03 11.40
N PRO A 154 -10.90 -14.08 10.82
CA PRO A 154 -10.94 -15.47 11.31
C PRO A 154 -9.59 -16.16 11.12
N TYR A 155 -9.06 -16.72 12.22
CA TYR A 155 -7.76 -17.40 12.25
C TYR A 155 -7.74 -18.53 11.21
N LEU A 156 -6.58 -18.74 10.58
CA LEU A 156 -6.33 -19.73 9.51
C LEU A 156 -7.12 -19.53 8.20
N ILE A 157 -8.45 -19.41 8.27
CA ILE A 157 -9.34 -19.30 7.09
C ILE A 157 -9.02 -18.04 6.29
N GLY A 158 -8.77 -16.92 6.97
CA GLY A 158 -8.47 -15.66 6.29
C GLY A 158 -7.20 -15.70 5.44
N GLY A 159 -6.13 -16.34 5.93
CA GLY A 159 -4.89 -16.49 5.17
C GLY A 159 -5.02 -17.49 4.03
N PHE A 160 -5.75 -18.60 4.23
CA PHE A 160 -6.05 -19.56 3.16
C PHE A 160 -6.81 -18.90 2.01
N LEU A 161 -7.87 -18.14 2.29
CA LEU A 161 -8.65 -17.46 1.25
C LEU A 161 -7.83 -16.44 0.47
N ARG A 162 -6.91 -15.72 1.13
CA ARG A 162 -5.98 -14.82 0.44
C ARG A 162 -5.05 -15.57 -0.50
N LEU A 163 -4.50 -16.71 -0.07
CA LEU A 163 -3.68 -17.56 -0.93
C LEU A 163 -4.48 -18.13 -2.10
N ALA A 164 -5.70 -18.61 -1.85
CA ALA A 164 -6.59 -19.10 -2.89
C ALA A 164 -6.88 -18.01 -3.94
N GLY A 165 -7.17 -16.77 -3.51
CA GLY A 165 -7.34 -15.63 -4.41
C GLY A 165 -6.09 -15.32 -5.22
N PHE A 166 -4.91 -15.37 -4.60
CA PHE A 166 -3.65 -15.14 -5.29
C PHE A 166 -3.34 -16.20 -6.35
N VAL A 167 -3.52 -17.49 -6.01
CA VAL A 167 -3.32 -18.60 -6.95
C VAL A 167 -4.32 -18.51 -8.10
N TYR A 168 -5.60 -18.30 -7.78
CA TYR A 168 -6.65 -18.15 -8.78
C TYR A 168 -6.37 -17.00 -9.76
N GLY A 169 -6.00 -15.82 -9.24
CA GLY A 169 -5.64 -14.67 -10.07
C GLY A 169 -4.43 -14.95 -10.97
N SER A 170 -3.44 -15.66 -10.43
CA SER A 170 -2.19 -15.96 -11.14
C SER A 170 -2.40 -17.00 -12.26
N LEU A 171 -3.28 -17.97 -12.04
CA LEU A 171 -3.63 -18.99 -13.03
C LEU A 171 -4.51 -18.42 -14.16
N ARG A 172 -5.39 -17.45 -13.86
CA ARG A 172 -6.27 -16.85 -14.87
C ARG A 172 -5.57 -15.93 -15.87
N ARG A 173 -4.24 -15.74 -15.78
CA ARG A 173 -3.36 -15.02 -16.73
C ARG A 173 -4.06 -13.86 -17.44
N ARG A 174 -4.72 -12.97 -16.69
CA ARG A 174 -5.12 -11.68 -17.25
C ARG A 174 -3.84 -10.89 -17.54
N HIS A 175 -3.82 -10.17 -18.66
CA HIS A 175 -2.77 -9.19 -18.93
C HIS A 175 -2.65 -8.32 -17.67
N ARG A 176 -1.43 -8.23 -17.11
CA ARG A 176 -1.22 -7.36 -15.95
C ARG A 176 -1.23 -5.94 -16.48
N ASP A 177 -2.06 -5.10 -15.87
CA ASP A 177 -2.08 -3.66 -16.16
C ASP A 177 -0.83 -2.95 -15.61
N VAL A 178 -0.01 -3.66 -14.82
CA VAL A 178 1.23 -3.16 -14.22
C VAL A 178 2.44 -3.47 -15.11
N PRO A 179 3.29 -2.47 -15.43
CA PRO A 179 4.52 -2.66 -16.19
C PRO A 179 5.48 -3.70 -15.57
N VAL A 180 6.22 -4.43 -16.42
CA VAL A 180 7.06 -5.57 -16.01
C VAL A 180 8.23 -5.13 -15.11
N ASP A 181 8.81 -3.97 -15.38
CA ASP A 181 9.86 -3.34 -14.58
C ASP A 181 9.35 -2.97 -13.18
N VAL A 182 8.12 -2.44 -13.07
CA VAL A 182 7.45 -2.17 -11.79
C VAL A 182 7.24 -3.47 -11.00
N VAL A 183 6.77 -4.54 -11.66
CA VAL A 183 6.62 -5.86 -11.02
C VAL A 183 7.98 -6.40 -10.53
N ARG A 184 9.04 -6.25 -11.33
CA ARG A 184 10.40 -6.70 -10.96
C ARG A 184 10.91 -5.92 -9.74
N SER A 185 10.73 -4.60 -9.74
CA SER A 185 11.11 -3.75 -8.61
C SER A 185 10.34 -4.12 -7.35
N LEU A 186 9.01 -4.21 -7.43
CA LEU A 186 8.14 -4.64 -6.33
C LEU A 186 8.61 -5.96 -5.71
N ARG A 187 8.90 -6.96 -6.53
CA ARG A 187 9.36 -8.28 -6.05
C ARG A 187 10.72 -8.19 -5.35
N ARG A 188 11.64 -7.36 -5.84
CA ARG A 188 12.94 -7.13 -5.21
C ARG A 188 12.77 -6.48 -3.83
N GLU A 189 11.92 -5.46 -3.73
CA GLU A 189 11.60 -4.83 -2.44
C GLU A 189 10.97 -5.85 -1.47
N GLN A 190 10.03 -6.65 -1.95
CA GLN A 190 9.36 -7.67 -1.15
C GLN A 190 10.32 -8.74 -0.63
N LEU A 191 11.23 -9.25 -1.47
CA LEU A 191 12.26 -10.21 -1.04
C LEU A 191 13.22 -9.59 -0.03
N HIS A 192 13.68 -8.35 -0.26
CA HIS A 192 14.51 -7.62 0.69
C HIS A 192 13.82 -7.51 2.05
N ARG A 193 12.51 -7.23 2.07
CA ARG A 193 11.71 -7.13 3.29
C ARG A 193 11.51 -8.45 4.02
N LEU A 194 11.49 -9.58 3.30
CA LEU A 194 11.47 -10.90 3.94
C LEU A 194 12.77 -11.18 4.69
N LEU A 195 13.90 -10.73 4.16
CA LEU A 195 15.23 -10.97 4.72
C LEU A 195 15.60 -9.97 5.83
N ASN A 196 15.28 -8.69 5.63
CA ASN A 196 15.75 -7.58 6.48
C ASN A 196 14.64 -6.94 7.33
N GLY A 197 13.43 -7.51 7.27
CA GLY A 197 12.26 -6.96 7.94
C GLY A 197 11.74 -5.68 7.28
N ASN A 198 10.92 -4.94 8.01
CA ASN A 198 10.16 -3.81 7.46
C ASN A 198 10.88 -2.45 7.63
N ARG A 199 12.21 -2.45 7.75
CA ARG A 199 13.01 -1.23 7.90
C ARG A 199 12.97 -0.42 6.60
N ILE A 200 12.96 0.91 6.71
CA ILE A 200 13.08 1.81 5.57
C ILE A 200 14.57 1.90 5.23
N PRO A 201 15.01 1.54 4.02
CA PRO A 201 16.38 1.78 3.59
C PRO A 201 16.58 3.28 3.33
N ASP A 202 17.77 3.81 3.68
CA ASP A 202 18.11 5.23 3.52
C ASP A 202 18.02 5.71 2.06
N ALA A 203 18.26 4.80 1.14
CA ALA A 203 17.95 4.92 -0.28
C ALA A 203 17.60 3.53 -0.84
N TYR A 204 16.54 3.44 -1.65
CA TYR A 204 16.40 2.29 -2.53
C TYR A 204 17.39 2.44 -3.69
N PRO A 205 18.17 1.41 -4.04
CA PRO A 205 18.99 1.47 -5.25
C PRO A 205 18.05 1.67 -6.44
N VAL A 206 18.07 2.87 -7.00
CA VAL A 206 17.40 3.21 -8.25
C VAL A 206 17.86 2.17 -9.26
N GLY A 207 16.91 1.48 -9.89
CA GLY A 207 17.22 0.42 -10.85
C GLY A 207 18.01 1.02 -12.00
N GLY A 208 19.33 0.94 -11.93
CA GLY A 208 20.22 1.36 -13.00
C GLY A 208 19.85 0.58 -14.25
N HIS A 209 19.24 1.27 -15.22
CA HIS A 209 19.47 0.93 -16.60
C HIS A 209 20.87 1.46 -16.89
N SER A 210 21.89 0.64 -16.59
CA SER A 210 23.13 0.73 -17.34
C SER A 210 22.75 0.52 -18.80
N SER A 211 22.96 1.57 -19.58
CA SER A 211 22.87 1.62 -21.03
C SER A 211 23.65 0.48 -21.69
#